data_AF-A0A959K465-F1
#
_entry.id   AF-A0A959K465-F1
#
_cell.length_a   1.000
_cell.length_b   1.000
_cell.length_c   1.000
_cell.angle_alpha   90.00
_cell.angle_beta   90.00
_cell.angle_gamma   90.00
#
_symmetry.space_group_name_H-M   'P 1'
#
loop_
_entity.id
_entity.type
_entity.pdbx_description
1 polymer ?
#
loop_
_entity_poly.entity_id
_entity_poly.type
_entity_poly.pdbx_seq_one_letter_code
_entity_poly.pdbx_strand_id
1 'polypeptide(L)' 'MARYTDDTHVDGFITDKNLNEFLKPCASLIVSKVGQGRAIMFADNPNFRGSWYGTNKLFFNALFFGSQIKVPE' A
#
# COMPACT_ATOMS: atom_id res chain seq x y z
N MET A 1 6.25 2.25 -6.64
CA MET A 1 4.96 1.60 -6.41
C MET A 1 5.22 0.21 -5.84
N ALA A 2 4.49 -0.20 -4.81
CA ALA A 2 4.43 -1.60 -4.39
C ALA A 2 3.12 -2.22 -4.90
N ARG A 3 3.17 -3.49 -5.28
CA ARG A 3 2.03 -4.29 -5.74
C ARG A 3 1.83 -5.47 -4.79
N TYR A 4 0.62 -6.02 -4.78
CA TYR A 4 0.38 -7.29 -4.11
C TYR A 4 1.11 -8.43 -4.84
N THR A 5 1.25 -9.58 -4.17
CA THR A 5 1.81 -10.83 -4.72
C THR A 5 0.91 -11.42 -5.81
N ASP A 6 1.29 -12.50 -6.49
CA ASP A 6 0.37 -13.15 -7.45
C ASP A 6 -0.78 -13.88 -6.73
N ASP A 7 -0.47 -14.46 -5.56
CA ASP A 7 -1.44 -15.02 -4.63
C ASP A 7 -1.74 -13.97 -3.54
N THR A 8 -2.80 -13.18 -3.74
CA THR A 8 -3.14 -12.00 -2.92
C THR A 8 -4.24 -12.25 -1.90
N HIS A 9 -5.06 -13.27 -2.12
CA HIS A 9 -6.26 -13.51 -1.34
C HIS A 9 -5.95 -14.43 -0.17
N VAL A 10 -5.84 -13.85 1.02
CA VAL A 10 -5.46 -14.60 2.23
C VAL A 10 -6.68 -15.14 2.97
N ASP A 11 -7.73 -14.32 3.13
CA ASP A 11 -8.95 -14.67 3.86
C ASP A 11 -10.13 -13.79 3.43
N GLY A 12 -11.33 -14.13 3.90
CA GLY A 12 -12.57 -13.41 3.62
C GLY A 12 -13.15 -13.74 2.25
N PHE A 13 -14.29 -13.14 1.94
CA PHE A 13 -14.96 -13.33 0.65
C PHE A 13 -14.55 -12.25 -0.35
N ILE A 14 -14.14 -12.68 -1.55
CA ILE A 14 -13.98 -11.83 -2.72
C ILE A 14 -14.46 -12.61 -3.95
N THR A 15 -15.08 -11.93 -4.90
CA THR A 15 -15.49 -12.56 -6.16
C THR A 15 -14.30 -12.72 -7.09
N ASP A 16 -14.32 -13.74 -7.96
CA ASP A 16 -13.27 -13.93 -8.98
C ASP A 16 -13.06 -12.69 -9.86
N LYS A 17 -14.15 -11.99 -10.18
CA LYS A 17 -14.09 -10.73 -10.91
C LYS A 17 -13.28 -9.70 -10.14
N ASN A 18 -13.61 -9.45 -8.88
CA ASN A 18 -12.93 -8.41 -8.11
C ASN A 18 -11.48 -8.78 -7.80
N LEU A 19 -11.21 -10.07 -7.56
CA LEU A 19 -9.87 -10.57 -7.34
C LEU A 19 -8.98 -10.36 -8.57
N ASN A 20 -9.45 -10.79 -9.75
CA ASN A 20 -8.62 -10.82 -10.95
C ASN A 20 -8.59 -9.49 -11.71
N GLU A 21 -9.69 -8.74 -11.75
CA GLU A 21 -9.77 -7.47 -12.50
C GLU A 21 -9.33 -6.27 -11.67
N PHE A 22 -9.52 -6.29 -10.35
CA PHE A 22 -9.25 -5.13 -9.50
C PHE A 22 -8.11 -5.36 -8.50
N LEU A 23 -8.13 -6.42 -7.70
CA LEU A 23 -7.17 -6.57 -6.61
C LEU A 23 -5.75 -6.91 -7.10
N LYS A 24 -5.60 -7.95 -7.92
CA LYS A 24 -4.30 -8.39 -8.46
C LYS A 24 -3.52 -7.30 -9.22
N PRO A 25 -4.13 -6.51 -10.13
CA PRO A 25 -3.40 -5.47 -10.85
C PRO A 25 -3.17 -4.19 -10.03
N CYS A 26 -3.79 -4.04 -8.85
CA CYS A 26 -3.74 -2.80 -8.07
C CYS A 26 -2.40 -2.59 -7.35
N ALA A 27 -2.10 -1.32 -7.06
CA ALA A 27 -1.04 -0.95 -6.13
C ALA A 27 -1.50 -1.14 -4.68
N SER A 28 -0.65 -1.72 -3.84
CA SER A 28 -0.84 -1.67 -2.39
C SER A 28 -0.31 -0.36 -1.79
N LEU A 29 0.71 0.23 -2.43
CA LEU A 29 1.34 1.49 -2.02
C LEU A 29 1.82 2.29 -3.24
N ILE A 30 1.46 3.57 -3.28
CA ILE A 30 1.95 4.52 -4.28
C ILE A 30 2.72 5.64 -3.59
N VAL A 31 3.86 6.02 -4.17
CA VAL A 31 4.60 7.22 -3.76
C VAL A 31 4.81 8.06 -5.00
N SER A 32 4.40 9.33 -4.91
CA SER A 32 4.52 10.30 -6.00
C SER A 32 5.19 11.57 -5.48
N LYS A 33 6.03 12.19 -6.32
CA LYS A 33 6.62 13.50 -6.04
C LYS A 33 5.54 14.58 -6.20
N VAL A 34 5.42 15.48 -5.22
CA VAL A 34 4.47 16.60 -5.26
C VAL A 34 5.22 17.86 -4.83
N GLY A 35 5.57 18.71 -5.79
CA GLY A 35 6.43 19.87 -5.56
C GLY A 35 7.79 19.45 -4.98
N GLN A 36 8.12 20.02 -3.81
CA GLN A 36 9.33 19.67 -3.04
C GLN A 36 9.11 18.46 -2.10
N GLY A 37 7.87 17.99 -1.98
CA GLY A 37 7.46 16.91 -1.09
C GLY A 37 7.05 15.64 -1.83
N ARG A 38 6.34 14.77 -1.11
CA ARG A 38 5.86 13.48 -1.62
C ARG A 38 4.45 13.21 -1.10
N ALA A 39 3.62 12.62 -1.94
CA ALA A 39 2.38 11.98 -1.53
C ALA A 39 2.63 10.47 -1.41
N ILE A 40 2.31 9.89 -0.25
CA ILE A 40 2.40 8.46 0.02
C ILE A 40 0.98 7.96 0.29
N MET A 41 0.49 7.05 -0.53
CA MET A 41 -0.89 6.55 -0.47
C MET A 41 -0.91 5.04 -0.28
N PHE A 42 -1.63 4.61 0.75
CA PHE A 42 -1.85 3.21 1.09
C PHE A 42 -3.24 2.78 0.60
N ALA A 43 -3.33 1.58 0.01
CA ALA A 43 -4.63 1.01 -0.39
C ALA A 43 -5.50 0.65 0.83
N ASP A 44 -4.86 0.21 1.90
CA ASP A 44 -5.49 -0.19 3.16
C ASP A 44 -5.14 0.78 4.30
N ASN A 45 -5.86 0.71 5.42
CA ASN A 45 -5.54 1.50 6.62
C ASN A 45 -4.39 0.84 7.41
N PRO A 46 -3.16 1.40 7.41
CA PRO A 46 -2.02 0.80 8.07
C PRO A 46 -2.10 0.86 9.60
N ASN A 47 -3.08 1.57 10.16
CA ASN A 47 -3.28 1.72 11.61
C ASN A 47 -4.54 1.00 12.10
N PHE A 48 -5.18 0.17 11.27
CA PHE A 48 -6.39 -0.55 11.67
C PHE A 48 -6.07 -1.70 12.63
N ARG A 49 -6.71 -1.69 13.80
CA ARG A 49 -6.39 -2.61 14.92
C ARG A 49 -6.98 -4.02 14.79
N GLY A 50 -7.71 -4.31 13.70
CA GLY A 50 -8.38 -5.61 13.48
C GLY A 50 -7.80 -6.48 12.37
N SER A 51 -6.80 -6.03 11.61
CA SER A 51 -6.36 -6.68 10.36
C SER A 51 -4.85 -6.93 10.30
N TRP A 52 -4.23 -7.27 11.44
CA TRP A 52 -2.83 -7.73 11.62
C TRP A 52 -1.90 -6.73 12.33
N TYR A 53 -1.05 -7.27 13.19
CA TYR A 53 -0.03 -6.52 13.94
C TYR A 53 1.19 -6.27 13.03
N GLY A 54 1.51 -5.00 12.75
CA GLY A 54 2.79 -4.62 12.15
C GLY A 54 2.74 -3.58 11.03
N THR A 55 1.58 -3.33 10.43
CA THR A 55 1.43 -2.36 9.33
C THR A 55 1.63 -0.90 9.77
N ASN A 56 1.48 -0.59 11.06
CA ASN A 56 1.83 0.71 11.66
C ASN A 56 3.28 1.14 11.34
N LYS A 57 4.20 0.19 11.16
CA LYS A 57 5.59 0.47 10.82
C LYS A 57 5.71 1.16 9.46
N LEU A 58 4.89 0.78 8.48
CA LEU A 58 4.86 1.42 7.17
C LEU A 58 4.37 2.87 7.27
N PHE A 59 3.37 3.11 8.12
CA PHE A 59 2.89 4.47 8.41
C PHE A 59 3.98 5.33 9.07
N PHE A 60 4.67 4.83 10.09
CA PHE A 60 5.78 5.56 10.71
C PHE A 60 6.95 5.79 9.76
N ASN A 61 7.25 4.84 8.88
CA ASN A 61 8.25 5.04 7.83
C ASN A 61 7.87 6.18 6.88
N ALA A 62 6.60 6.28 6.50
CA ALA A 62 6.12 7.39 5.69
C ALA A 62 6.28 8.74 6.39
N LEU A 63 5.98 8.81 7.70
CA LEU A 63 6.09 10.04 8.49
C LEU A 63 7.55 10.46 8.75
N PHE A 64 8.38 9.56 9.27
CA PHE A 64 9.71 9.90 9.75
C PHE A 64 10.80 9.74 8.68
N PHE A 65 10.63 8.79 7.77
CA PHE A 65 11.62 8.46 6.73
C PHE A 65 11.11 8.77 5.32
N GLY A 66 9.95 9.41 5.17
CA GLY A 66 9.41 9.80 3.87
C GLY A 66 10.38 10.67 3.06
N SER A 67 11.20 11.49 3.74
CA SER A 67 12.24 12.32 3.11
C SER A 67 13.35 11.51 2.44
N GLN A 68 13.57 10.25 2.87
CA GLN A 68 14.59 9.34 2.35
C GLN A 68 14.09 8.49 1.19
N ILE A 69 12.78 8.51 0.90
CA ILE A 69 12.20 7.73 -0.20
C ILE A 69 12.61 8.37 -1.53
N LYS A 70 13.31 7.62 -2.38
CA LYS A 70 13.62 8.03 -3.75
C LYS A 70 12.44 7.69 -4.64
N VAL A 71 11.87 8.71 -5.28
CA VAL A 71 10.83 8.54 -6.31
C VAL A 71 11.53 8.70 -7.65
N PRO A 72 11.59 7.65 -8.48
CA PRO A 72 12.10 7.76 -9.85
C PRO A 72 11.30 8.82 -10.62
N GLU A 73 11.97 9.54 -11.51
CA GLU A 73 11.31 10.48 -12.44
C GLU A 73 10.45 9.74 -13.47
#